data_AF-A0A151S5X9-F1
#
_entry.id   AF-A0A151S5X9-F1
#
_cell.length_a   1.000
_cell.length_b   1.000
_cell.length_c   1.000
_cell.angle_alpha   90.00
_cell.angle_beta   90.00
_cell.angle_gamma   90.00
#
_symmetry.space_group_name_H-M   'P 1'
#
loop_
_entity.id
_entity.type
_entity.pdbx_description
1 polymer ?
#
loop_
_entity_poly.entity_id
_entity_poly.type
_entity_poly.pdbx_seq_one_letter_code
_entity_poly.pdbx_strand_id
1 'polypeptide(L)'
;MEEFNLIIRDMELIDLPLVGKRFTWFKSDGSMMSRLDRVLVSERYVEVIPRDVSDHCPLILNHKVLNWGPKPFRFNNCWLSHSGIEGVVRSAWEKQVQGTWAAQRLRGKLLNVKNTLKEVFGNVDTKIKSLTKELKELDAKNEDYFLVESERIRQKELVDAIWCARRNKLSLLSQKARVRCGKYGDLNSKYFHACITGRQRRN
;
A
#
# COMPACT_ATOMS: atom_id res chain seq x y z
N MET A 1 -27.77 20.60 21.57
CA MET A 1 -26.89 19.69 22.34
C MET A 1 -27.65 18.49 22.90
N GLU A 2 -28.89 18.65 23.35
CA GLU A 2 -29.69 17.52 23.90
C GLU A 2 -29.94 16.41 22.88
N GLU A 3 -30.38 16.72 21.66
CA GLU A 3 -30.58 15.72 20.60
C GLU A 3 -29.30 14.95 20.24
N PHE A 4 -28.17 15.64 20.18
CA PHE A 4 -26.86 15.01 19.93
C PHE A 4 -26.46 14.07 21.07
N ASN A 5 -26.71 14.46 22.32
CA ASN A 5 -26.45 13.62 23.48
C ASN A 5 -27.41 12.42 23.56
N LEU A 6 -28.64 12.55 23.06
CA LEU A 6 -29.58 11.44 22.94
C LEU A 6 -29.08 10.41 21.93
N ILE A 7 -28.61 10.84 20.75
CA ILE A 7 -28.02 9.94 19.76
C ILE A 7 -26.80 9.20 20.33
N ILE A 8 -25.93 9.90 21.07
CA ILE A 8 -24.77 9.27 21.72
C ILE A 8 -25.21 8.16 22.70
N ARG A 9 -26.25 8.42 23.51
CA ARG A 9 -26.77 7.43 24.47
C ARG A 9 -27.45 6.26 23.77
N ASP A 10 -28.30 6.54 22.79
CA ASP A 10 -29.05 5.51 22.05
C ASP A 10 -28.13 4.59 21.26
N MET A 11 -26.99 5.10 20.80
CA MET A 11 -25.98 4.32 20.08
C MET A 11 -24.91 3.71 21.00
N GLU A 12 -25.06 3.81 22.33
CA GLU A 12 -24.11 3.32 23.34
C GLU A 12 -22.68 3.83 23.12
N LEU A 13 -22.54 5.05 22.61
CA LEU A 13 -21.26 5.67 22.31
C LEU A 13 -20.72 6.41 23.54
N ILE A 14 -19.41 6.32 23.74
CA ILE A 14 -18.70 7.06 24.77
C ILE A 14 -18.03 8.26 24.11
N ASP A 15 -18.39 9.47 24.54
CA ASP A 15 -17.63 10.67 24.20
C ASP A 15 -16.32 10.68 25.00
N LEU A 16 -15.22 10.41 24.31
CA LEU A 16 -13.93 10.25 24.97
C LEU A 16 -13.47 11.57 25.62
N PRO A 17 -12.96 11.54 26.86
CA PRO A 17 -12.36 12.72 27.46
C PRO A 17 -11.11 13.12 26.68
N LEU A 18 -10.91 14.42 26.48
CA LEU A 18 -9.68 14.92 25.89
C LEU A 18 -8.55 14.83 26.92
N VAL A 19 -7.41 14.29 26.51
CA VAL A 19 -6.17 14.28 27.30
C VAL A 19 -5.29 15.44 26.81
N GLY A 20 -4.59 16.14 27.69
CA GLY A 20 -3.70 17.26 27.32
C GLY A 20 -4.39 18.62 27.14
N LYS A 21 -5.27 18.81 26.15
CA LYS A 21 -5.98 20.09 25.91
C LYS A 21 -7.50 19.98 26.08
N ARG A 22 -8.14 21.01 26.63
CA ARG A 22 -9.58 21.01 26.98
C ARG A 22 -10.53 21.40 25.84
N PHE A 23 -10.02 22.01 24.76
CA PHE A 23 -10.81 22.54 23.65
C PHE A 23 -10.20 22.13 22.30
N THR A 24 -11.04 21.97 21.27
CA THR A 24 -10.63 21.53 19.93
C THR A 24 -10.74 22.63 18.88
N TRP A 25 -11.48 23.71 19.19
CA TRP A 25 -11.61 24.90 18.37
C TRP A 25 -11.29 26.16 19.18
N PHE A 26 -10.58 27.08 18.55
CA PHE A 26 -10.19 28.38 19.10
C PHE A 26 -10.52 29.46 18.08
N LYS A 27 -11.17 30.54 18.52
CA LYS A 27 -11.32 31.73 17.67
C LYS A 27 -9.93 32.31 17.40
N SER A 28 -9.73 32.89 16.21
CA SER A 28 -8.43 33.41 15.75
C SER A 28 -7.83 34.48 16.68
N ASP A 29 -8.68 35.22 17.39
CA ASP A 29 -8.31 36.23 18.38
C ASP A 29 -8.09 35.67 19.80
N GLY A 30 -8.30 34.37 20.02
CA GLY A 30 -8.18 33.70 21.31
C GLY A 30 -9.30 34.01 22.32
N SER A 31 -10.29 34.83 21.96
CA SER A 31 -11.35 35.28 22.89
C SER A 31 -12.37 34.19 23.23
N MET A 32 -12.50 33.17 22.39
CA MET A 32 -13.45 32.07 22.56
C MET A 32 -12.80 30.73 22.23
N MET A 33 -13.17 29.72 23.01
CA MET A 33 -12.72 28.35 22.84
C MET A 33 -13.92 27.43 22.99
N SER A 34 -14.03 26.42 22.13
CA SER A 34 -15.09 25.43 22.21
C SER A 34 -14.58 24.04 21.83
N ARG A 35 -15.28 23.01 22.28
CA ARG A 35 -15.01 21.62 21.89
C ARG A 35 -16.01 21.23 20.80
N LEU A 36 -15.63 21.45 19.55
CA LEU A 36 -16.44 21.11 18.37
C LEU A 36 -16.13 19.71 17.87
N ASP A 37 -14.84 19.36 17.79
CA ASP A 37 -14.41 18.02 17.38
C ASP A 37 -14.47 17.05 18.58
N ARG A 38 -15.17 15.92 18.40
CA ARG A 38 -15.32 14.85 19.40
C ARG A 38 -15.06 13.50 18.77
N VAL A 39 -14.42 12.60 19.52
CA VAL A 39 -14.28 11.19 19.12
C VAL A 39 -15.27 10.38 19.94
N LEU A 40 -16.27 9.83 19.26
CA LEU A 40 -17.23 8.91 19.83
C LEU A 40 -16.76 7.48 19.54
N VAL A 41 -16.61 6.66 20.58
CA VAL A 41 -16.17 5.27 20.42
C VAL A 41 -17.10 4.32 21.16
N SER A 42 -17.24 3.11 20.62
CA SER A 42 -17.65 1.95 21.41
C SER A 42 -16.40 1.43 22.15
N GLU A 43 -16.37 1.61 23.47
CA GLU A 43 -15.38 1.12 24.45
C GLU A 43 -14.00 0.65 23.89
N ARG A 44 -13.04 1.59 23.67
CA ARG A 44 -11.56 1.43 23.79
C ARG A 44 -10.76 2.73 23.46
N TYR A 45 -9.66 2.91 24.21
CA TYR A 45 -8.86 4.12 24.57
C TYR A 45 -8.12 4.94 23.47
N VAL A 46 -7.83 6.24 23.75
CA VAL A 46 -7.07 7.20 22.90
C VAL A 46 -6.27 8.29 23.70
N GLU A 47 -5.14 8.77 23.14
CA GLU A 47 -4.35 9.96 23.56
C GLU A 47 -4.38 11.11 22.52
N VAL A 48 -4.14 12.36 22.93
CA VAL A 48 -4.16 13.57 22.07
C VAL A 48 -2.78 14.27 22.08
N ILE A 49 -2.35 14.80 20.92
CA ILE A 49 -1.04 15.45 20.71
C ILE A 49 -1.18 16.99 20.67
N PRO A 50 -0.19 17.77 21.15
CA PRO A 50 -0.19 19.24 21.06
C PRO A 50 -0.11 19.80 19.62
N ARG A 51 -0.57 21.05 19.50
CA ARG A 51 -0.84 21.84 18.28
C ARG A 51 0.42 22.30 17.53
N ASP A 52 0.32 22.41 16.20
CA ASP A 52 1.17 23.23 15.31
C ASP A 52 0.29 24.30 14.57
N VAL A 53 0.77 25.02 13.56
CA VAL A 53 0.18 26.25 12.96
C VAL A 53 -1.30 26.24 12.50
N SER A 54 -2.01 25.11 12.53
CA SER A 54 -3.45 25.02 12.21
C SER A 54 -4.34 25.55 13.34
N ASP A 55 -5.53 26.03 13.00
CA ASP A 55 -6.63 26.40 13.90
C ASP A 55 -7.41 25.19 14.46
N HIS A 56 -7.14 23.98 13.96
CA HIS A 56 -7.68 22.72 14.47
C HIS A 56 -6.60 21.87 15.17
N CYS A 57 -7.00 21.15 16.23
CA CYS A 57 -6.16 20.12 16.86
C CYS A 57 -6.50 18.74 16.27
N PRO A 58 -5.55 18.03 15.62
CA PRO A 58 -5.81 16.69 15.10
C PRO A 58 -6.03 15.68 16.24
N LEU A 59 -7.02 14.79 16.06
CA LEU A 59 -7.32 13.69 16.98
C LEU A 59 -6.80 12.38 16.36
N ILE A 60 -5.98 11.61 17.10
CA ILE A 60 -5.40 10.35 16.63
C ILE A 60 -5.87 9.19 17.52
N LEU A 61 -6.75 8.34 17.00
CA LEU A 61 -7.17 7.09 17.64
C LEU A 61 -6.06 6.03 17.54
N ASN A 62 -5.36 5.78 18.64
CA ASN A 62 -4.30 4.77 18.69
C ASN A 62 -4.91 3.38 18.99
N HIS A 63 -5.29 2.66 17.93
CA HIS A 63 -5.72 1.27 18.06
C HIS A 63 -4.49 0.36 18.23
N LYS A 64 -4.53 -0.61 19.14
CA LYS A 64 -3.55 -1.70 19.15
C LYS A 64 -3.57 -2.34 17.77
N VAL A 65 -2.47 -2.25 17.03
CA VAL A 65 -2.28 -2.99 15.78
C VAL A 65 -2.26 -4.46 16.16
N LEU A 66 -3.42 -5.11 16.08
CA LEU A 66 -3.54 -6.55 16.21
C LEU A 66 -2.69 -7.17 15.08
N ASN A 67 -1.56 -7.77 15.45
CA ASN A 67 -0.79 -8.57 14.52
C ASN A 67 -1.57 -9.85 14.25
N TRP A 68 -2.41 -9.84 13.21
CA TRP A 68 -3.20 -10.98 12.73
C TRP A 68 -2.34 -12.15 12.18
N GLY A 69 -1.05 -12.16 12.48
CA GLY A 69 -0.10 -13.16 12.02
C GLY A 69 0.54 -12.82 10.67
N PRO A 70 1.35 -13.74 10.13
CA PRO A 70 2.06 -13.53 8.88
C PRO A 70 1.08 -13.31 7.73
N LYS A 71 1.26 -12.23 6.97
CA LYS A 71 0.43 -11.94 5.80
C LYS A 71 0.46 -13.12 4.83
N PRO A 72 -0.72 -13.65 4.43
CA PRO A 72 -0.77 -14.77 3.50
C PRO A 72 -0.16 -14.35 2.17
N PHE A 73 0.54 -15.30 1.54
CA PHE A 73 1.06 -15.09 0.19
C PHE A 73 -0.12 -14.95 -0.79
N ARG A 74 -0.01 -14.00 -1.72
CA ARG A 74 -0.97 -13.83 -2.81
C ARG A 74 -0.23 -13.83 -4.12
N PHE A 75 -0.65 -14.72 -5.01
CA PHE A 75 -0.15 -14.76 -6.38
C PHE A 75 -0.63 -13.53 -7.14
N ASN A 76 0.27 -12.85 -7.85
CA ASN A 76 -0.06 -11.67 -8.64
C ASN A 76 -0.30 -12.09 -10.10
N ASN A 77 -1.48 -11.82 -10.62
CA ASN A 77 -1.89 -12.30 -11.95
C ASN A 77 -1.01 -11.72 -13.07
N CYS A 78 -0.41 -10.55 -12.88
CA CYS A 78 0.48 -9.96 -13.88
C CYS A 78 1.74 -10.80 -14.14
N TRP A 79 2.11 -11.72 -13.22
CA TRP A 79 3.23 -12.64 -13.45
C TRP A 79 2.96 -13.61 -14.59
N LEU A 80 1.70 -13.93 -14.88
CA LEU A 80 1.32 -14.80 -16.00
C LEU A 80 1.63 -14.18 -17.37
N SER A 81 1.75 -12.86 -17.44
CA SER A 81 2.12 -12.15 -18.67
C SER A 81 3.62 -12.19 -18.96
N HIS A 82 4.44 -12.71 -18.02
CA HIS A 82 5.87 -12.84 -18.22
C HIS A 82 6.20 -14.15 -18.95
N SER A 83 6.84 -14.06 -20.12
CA SER A 83 7.14 -15.22 -20.98
C SER A 83 7.88 -16.37 -20.26
N GLY A 84 8.76 -16.05 -19.30
CA GLY A 84 9.51 -17.03 -18.53
C GLY A 84 8.83 -17.59 -17.27
N ILE A 85 7.59 -17.22 -16.96
CA ILE A 85 6.93 -17.59 -15.68
C ILE A 85 6.86 -19.10 -15.46
N GLU A 86 6.59 -19.86 -16.52
CA GLU A 86 6.45 -21.31 -16.44
C GLU A 86 7.76 -21.97 -16.03
N GLY A 87 8.88 -21.59 -16.66
CA GLY A 87 10.21 -22.08 -16.31
C GLY A 87 10.62 -21.72 -14.88
N VAL A 88 10.28 -20.51 -14.43
CA VAL A 88 10.52 -20.07 -13.05
C VAL A 88 9.74 -20.91 -12.04
N VAL A 89 8.45 -21.15 -12.27
CA VAL A 89 7.62 -21.97 -11.37
C VAL A 89 8.07 -23.43 -11.40
N ARG A 90 8.34 -23.97 -12.59
CA ARG A 90 8.77 -25.36 -12.80
C ARG A 90 10.08 -25.63 -12.06
N SER A 91 11.10 -24.81 -12.30
CA SER A 91 12.41 -24.94 -11.63
C SER A 91 12.29 -24.82 -10.11
N ALA A 92 11.40 -23.97 -9.59
CA ALA A 92 11.14 -23.88 -8.15
C ALA A 92 10.39 -25.11 -7.58
N TRP A 93 9.49 -25.70 -8.37
CA TRP A 93 8.68 -26.86 -7.99
C TRP A 93 9.46 -28.18 -8.01
N GLU A 94 10.41 -28.31 -8.92
CA GLU A 94 11.26 -29.50 -9.09
C GLU A 94 12.36 -29.60 -8.03
N LYS A 95 12.67 -28.51 -7.32
CA LYS A 95 13.60 -28.54 -6.18
C LYS A 95 13.17 -29.59 -5.15
N GLN A 96 14.13 -30.41 -4.75
CA GLN A 96 13.93 -31.45 -3.75
C GLN A 96 13.59 -30.83 -2.39
N VAL A 97 12.63 -31.43 -1.71
CA VAL A 97 12.17 -31.00 -0.38
C VAL A 97 12.19 -32.18 0.55
N GLN A 98 12.94 -32.06 1.64
CA GLN A 98 12.97 -33.07 2.69
C GLN A 98 11.69 -33.03 3.52
N GLY A 99 11.16 -34.21 3.86
CA GLY A 99 9.98 -34.34 4.70
C GLY A 99 9.43 -35.76 4.66
N THR A 100 9.14 -36.31 5.84
CA THR A 100 8.59 -37.67 5.99
C THR A 100 7.15 -37.71 5.51
N TRP A 101 6.35 -36.69 5.84
CA TRP A 101 4.94 -36.63 5.45
C TRP A 101 4.71 -35.85 4.14
N ALA A 102 3.72 -36.28 3.35
CA ALA A 102 3.37 -35.66 2.06
C ALA A 102 3.03 -34.17 2.18
N ALA A 103 2.33 -33.75 3.25
CA ALA A 103 1.98 -32.36 3.44
C ALA A 103 3.21 -31.47 3.75
N GLN A 104 4.24 -32.01 4.42
CA GLN A 104 5.49 -31.28 4.64
C GLN A 104 6.22 -31.03 3.32
N ARG A 105 6.30 -32.05 2.46
CA ARG A 105 6.89 -31.92 1.11
C ARG A 105 6.12 -30.91 0.26
N LEU A 106 4.79 -30.97 0.26
CA LEU A 106 3.95 -30.00 -0.45
C LEU A 106 4.16 -28.58 0.06
N ARG A 107 4.16 -28.38 1.38
CA ARG A 107 4.43 -27.07 2.00
C ARG A 107 5.78 -26.51 1.58
N GLY A 108 6.83 -27.34 1.58
CA GLY A 108 8.15 -26.90 1.14
C GLY A 108 8.20 -26.56 -0.35
N LYS A 109 7.52 -27.32 -1.21
CA LYS A 109 7.41 -26.98 -2.65
C LYS A 109 6.70 -25.64 -2.86
N LEU A 110 5.58 -25.42 -2.18
CA LEU A 110 4.86 -24.14 -2.24
C LEU A 110 5.70 -22.97 -1.71
N LEU A 111 6.51 -23.21 -0.68
CA LEU A 111 7.45 -22.21 -0.14
C LEU A 111 8.56 -21.88 -1.14
N ASN A 112 9.11 -22.88 -1.83
CA ASN A 112 10.11 -22.67 -2.88
C ASN A 112 9.54 -21.82 -4.01
N VAL A 113 8.36 -22.16 -4.53
CA VAL A 113 7.67 -21.38 -5.56
C VAL A 113 7.43 -19.95 -5.09
N LYS A 114 6.91 -19.76 -3.87
CA LYS A 114 6.71 -18.43 -3.28
C LYS A 114 8.00 -17.61 -3.23
N ASN A 115 9.11 -18.20 -2.79
CA ASN A 115 10.38 -17.49 -2.63
C ASN A 115 10.98 -17.14 -3.99
N THR A 116 11.02 -18.08 -4.92
CA THR A 116 11.54 -17.84 -6.27
C THR A 116 10.69 -16.79 -7.02
N LEU A 117 9.37 -16.81 -6.88
CA LEU A 117 8.52 -15.74 -7.45
C LEU A 117 8.84 -14.37 -6.86
N LYS A 118 9.12 -14.29 -5.55
CA LYS A 118 9.53 -13.04 -4.90
C LYS A 118 10.91 -12.57 -5.32
N GLU A 119 11.85 -13.48 -5.56
CA GLU A 119 13.21 -13.14 -6.01
C GLU A 119 13.20 -12.62 -7.45
N VAL A 120 12.53 -13.34 -8.35
CA VAL A 120 12.52 -13.01 -9.78
C VAL A 120 11.67 -11.77 -10.07
N PHE A 121 10.47 -11.70 -9.51
CA PHE A 121 9.54 -10.61 -9.82
C PHE A 121 9.62 -9.45 -8.84
N GLY A 122 10.21 -9.68 -7.66
CA GLY A 122 10.59 -8.63 -6.73
C GLY A 122 9.45 -7.72 -6.27
N ASN A 123 9.86 -6.59 -5.71
CA ASN A 123 8.97 -5.46 -5.51
C ASN A 123 8.95 -4.62 -6.81
N VAL A 124 7.77 -4.50 -7.42
CA VAL A 124 7.61 -3.73 -8.66
C VAL A 124 8.01 -2.26 -8.47
N ASP A 125 7.81 -1.70 -7.27
CA ASP A 125 8.21 -0.33 -6.96
C ASP A 125 9.72 -0.13 -6.95
N THR A 126 10.48 -1.09 -6.41
CA THR A 126 11.95 -1.01 -6.41
C THR A 126 12.48 -1.16 -7.83
N LYS A 127 11.88 -2.05 -8.63
CA LYS A 127 12.22 -2.22 -10.06
C LYS A 127 11.95 -0.96 -10.87
N ILE A 128 10.79 -0.31 -10.69
CA ILE A 128 10.50 0.97 -11.35
C ILE A 128 11.52 2.03 -10.95
N LYS A 129 11.84 2.13 -9.65
CA LYS A 129 12.83 3.10 -9.14
C LYS A 129 14.22 2.87 -9.74
N SER A 130 14.72 1.63 -9.78
CA SER A 130 16.04 1.32 -10.33
C SER A 130 16.12 1.61 -11.83
N LEU A 131 15.12 1.18 -12.61
CA LEU A 131 15.07 1.45 -14.05
C LEU A 131 14.97 2.95 -14.35
N THR A 132 14.17 3.69 -13.56
CA THR A 132 14.05 5.16 -13.72
C THR A 132 15.36 5.86 -13.35
N LYS A 133 16.11 5.32 -12.38
CA LYS A 133 17.43 5.87 -12.01
C LYS A 133 18.44 5.67 -13.15
N GLU A 134 18.52 4.47 -13.71
CA GLU A 134 19.41 4.15 -14.84
C GLU A 134 19.07 5.01 -16.07
N LEU A 135 17.78 5.21 -16.36
CA LEU A 135 17.34 6.10 -17.43
C LEU A 135 17.80 7.54 -17.20
N LYS A 136 17.65 8.07 -15.99
CA LYS A 136 18.13 9.42 -15.64
C LYS A 136 19.64 9.56 -15.76
N GLU A 137 20.40 8.52 -15.42
CA GLU A 137 21.85 8.51 -15.56
C GLU A 137 22.26 8.54 -17.05
N LEU A 138 21.52 7.86 -17.93
CA LEU A 138 21.72 7.95 -19.39
C LEU A 138 21.27 9.30 -19.97
N ASP A 139 20.15 9.85 -19.49
CA ASP A 139 19.66 11.16 -19.94
C ASP A 139 20.66 12.27 -19.58
N ALA A 140 21.22 12.24 -18.36
CA ALA A 140 22.27 13.18 -17.95
C ALA A 140 23.54 13.06 -18.81
N LYS A 141 23.97 11.84 -19.14
CA LYS A 141 25.09 11.63 -20.07
C LYS A 141 24.81 12.20 -21.46
N ASN A 142 23.55 12.09 -21.93
CA ASN A 142 23.14 12.59 -23.24
C ASN A 142 23.10 14.13 -23.31
N GLU A 143 22.97 14.81 -22.16
CA GLU A 143 23.06 16.28 -22.07
C GLU A 143 24.51 16.76 -22.26
N ASP A 144 25.49 15.99 -21.76
CA ASP A 144 26.92 16.32 -21.86
C ASP A 144 27.57 15.83 -23.18
N TYR A 145 27.18 14.65 -23.67
CA TYR A 145 27.76 13.98 -24.84
C TYR A 145 26.71 13.27 -25.68
N PHE A 146 26.93 13.10 -26.99
CA PHE A 146 26.05 12.25 -27.80
C PHE A 146 26.17 10.78 -27.39
N LEU A 147 25.03 10.15 -27.06
CA LEU A 147 24.97 8.71 -26.78
C LEU A 147 25.40 7.87 -27.99
N VAL A 148 26.17 6.82 -27.72
CA VAL A 148 26.53 5.80 -28.71
C VAL A 148 25.29 4.94 -29.04
N GLU A 149 25.26 4.30 -30.21
CA GLU A 149 24.11 3.50 -30.66
C GLU A 149 23.69 2.42 -29.65
N SER A 150 24.64 1.77 -28.98
CA SER A 150 24.36 0.80 -27.91
C SER A 150 23.62 1.42 -26.72
N GLU A 151 23.96 2.65 -26.34
CA GLU A 151 23.30 3.38 -25.26
C GLU A 151 21.91 3.87 -25.66
N ARG A 152 21.70 4.24 -26.92
CA ARG A 152 20.37 4.58 -27.47
C ARG A 152 19.43 3.38 -27.50
N ILE A 153 19.95 2.21 -27.89
CA ILE A 153 19.21 0.95 -27.80
C ILE A 153 18.84 0.68 -26.35
N ARG A 154 19.81 0.80 -25.43
CA ARG A 154 19.58 0.60 -23.99
C ARG A 154 18.52 1.57 -23.44
N GLN A 155 18.54 2.83 -23.84
CA GLN A 155 17.54 3.83 -23.43
C GLN A 155 16.12 3.40 -23.84
N LYS A 156 15.94 2.92 -25.08
CA LYS A 156 14.64 2.37 -25.56
C LYS A 156 14.22 1.16 -24.73
N GLU A 157 15.12 0.21 -24.48
CA GLU A 157 14.85 -0.96 -23.65
C GLU A 157 14.41 -0.58 -22.23
N LEU A 158 15.05 0.44 -21.63
CA LEU A 158 14.70 0.93 -20.30
C LEU A 158 13.31 1.54 -20.27
N VAL A 159 12.97 2.36 -21.28
CA VAL A 159 11.63 2.95 -21.40
C VAL A 159 10.56 1.86 -21.50
N ASP A 160 10.77 0.85 -22.36
CA ASP A 160 9.85 -0.27 -22.52
C ASP A 160 9.73 -1.11 -21.23
N ALA A 161 10.86 -1.36 -20.55
CA ALA A 161 10.88 -2.06 -19.28
C ALA A 161 10.13 -1.29 -18.17
N ILE A 162 10.25 0.04 -18.13
CA ILE A 162 9.51 0.90 -17.19
C ILE A 162 8.01 0.81 -17.48
N TRP A 163 7.60 0.91 -18.74
CA TRP A 163 6.19 0.78 -19.12
C TRP A 163 5.61 -0.58 -18.73
N CYS A 164 6.35 -1.66 -19.01
CA CYS A 164 5.97 -3.00 -18.60
C CYS A 164 5.83 -3.12 -17.08
N ALA A 165 6.79 -2.59 -16.31
CA ALA A 165 6.75 -2.60 -14.86
C ALA A 165 5.57 -1.78 -14.30
N ARG A 166 5.26 -0.61 -14.88
CA ARG A 166 4.09 0.21 -14.51
C ARG A 166 2.78 -0.51 -14.80
N ARG A 167 2.65 -1.18 -15.94
CA ARG A 167 1.48 -2.00 -16.29
C ARG A 167 1.27 -3.13 -15.29
N ASN A 168 2.36 -3.81 -14.90
CA ASN A 168 2.33 -4.84 -13.87
C ASN A 168 1.90 -4.29 -12.50
N LYS A 169 2.37 -3.10 -12.13
CA LYS A 169 1.94 -2.40 -10.91
C LYS A 169 0.44 -2.08 -10.92
N LEU A 170 -0.09 -1.60 -12.04
CA LEU A 170 -1.53 -1.34 -12.18
C LEU A 170 -2.35 -2.62 -12.04
N SER A 171 -1.94 -3.71 -12.69
CA SER A 171 -2.61 -5.01 -12.57
C SER A 171 -2.62 -5.51 -11.12
N LEU A 172 -1.50 -5.37 -10.40
CA LEU A 172 -1.42 -5.66 -8.97
C LEU A 172 -2.39 -4.82 -8.13
N LEU A 173 -2.46 -3.51 -8.38
CA LEU A 173 -3.36 -2.61 -7.67
C LEU A 173 -4.83 -2.96 -7.95
N SER A 174 -5.17 -3.27 -9.19
CA SER A 174 -6.49 -3.72 -9.61
C SER A 174 -6.90 -5.01 -8.90
N GLN A 175 -6.00 -5.99 -8.84
CA GLN A 175 -6.23 -7.26 -8.14
C GLN A 175 -6.43 -7.03 -6.63
N LYS A 176 -5.64 -6.15 -6.01
CA LYS A 176 -5.79 -5.78 -4.59
C LYS A 176 -7.12 -5.06 -4.33
N ALA A 177 -7.51 -4.15 -5.21
CA ALA A 177 -8.78 -3.42 -5.13
C ALA A 177 -10.00 -4.33 -5.40
N ARG A 178 -9.79 -5.49 -6.04
CA ARG A 178 -10.84 -6.36 -6.62
C ARG A 178 -11.72 -5.61 -7.62
N VAL A 179 -11.09 -4.77 -8.44
CA VAL A 179 -11.73 -4.03 -9.54
C VAL A 179 -11.20 -4.59 -10.86
N ARG A 180 -12.01 -4.59 -11.93
CA ARG A 180 -11.53 -4.88 -13.30
C ARG A 180 -10.81 -3.66 -13.85
N CYS A 181 -9.52 -3.83 -14.19
CA CYS A 181 -8.65 -2.75 -14.66
C CYS A 181 -9.12 -2.08 -15.96
N GLY A 182 -9.89 -2.78 -16.79
CA GLY A 182 -10.24 -2.34 -18.15
C GLY A 182 -11.42 -1.37 -18.29
N LYS A 183 -12.16 -1.05 -17.22
CA LYS A 183 -13.39 -0.21 -17.36
C LYS A 183 -13.15 1.29 -17.23
N TYR A 184 -12.01 1.72 -16.68
CA TYR A 184 -11.70 3.13 -16.42
C TYR A 184 -10.24 3.39 -16.78
N GLY A 185 -9.97 3.56 -18.08
CA GLY A 185 -8.65 3.57 -18.74
C GLY A 185 -7.61 4.59 -18.24
N ASP A 186 -7.79 5.19 -17.08
CA ASP A 186 -6.83 6.07 -16.47
C ASP A 186 -5.85 5.27 -15.61
N LEU A 187 -4.56 5.58 -15.74
CA LEU A 187 -3.46 5.18 -14.86
C LEU A 187 -3.61 5.70 -13.41
N ASN A 188 -4.85 5.92 -12.95
CA ASN A 188 -5.19 6.55 -11.69
C ASN A 188 -4.95 5.59 -10.51
N SER A 189 -3.69 5.46 -10.12
CA SER A 189 -3.29 4.74 -8.91
C SER A 189 -4.04 5.24 -7.68
N LYS A 190 -4.42 6.53 -7.60
CA LYS A 190 -5.18 7.09 -6.47
C LYS A 190 -6.55 6.43 -6.31
N TYR A 191 -7.25 6.13 -7.40
CA TYR A 191 -8.53 5.41 -7.36
C TYR A 191 -8.37 4.02 -6.73
N PHE A 192 -7.39 3.24 -7.21
CA PHE A 192 -7.14 1.91 -6.64
C PHE A 192 -6.72 1.98 -5.18
N HIS A 193 -5.88 2.96 -4.81
CA HIS A 193 -5.51 3.20 -3.41
C HIS A 193 -6.73 3.52 -2.55
N ALA A 194 -7.63 4.40 -2.99
CA ALA A 194 -8.87 4.72 -2.27
C ALA A 194 -9.76 3.47 -2.08
N CYS A 195 -9.93 2.64 -3.12
CA CYS A 195 -10.68 1.38 -3.01
C CYS A 195 -10.04 0.40 -2.02
N ILE A 196 -8.71 0.27 -2.03
CA ILE A 196 -7.97 -0.61 -1.12
C ILE A 196 -8.13 -0.12 0.33
N THR A 197 -7.92 1.18 0.58
CA THR A 197 -8.08 1.77 1.93
C THR A 197 -9.51 1.62 2.43
N GLY A 198 -10.52 1.89 1.60
CA GLY A 198 -11.92 1.71 1.97
C GLY A 198 -12.32 0.24 2.23
N ARG A 199 -11.56 -0.73 1.71
CA ARG A 199 -11.73 -2.16 2.05
C ARG A 199 -11.00 -2.53 3.33
N GLN A 200 -9.80 -2.01 3.55
CA GLN A 200 -9.07 -2.23 4.80
C GLN A 200 -9.77 -1.65 6.03
N ARG A 201 -10.57 -0.58 5.86
CA ARG A 201 -11.41 -0.04 6.93
C ARG A 201 -12.65 -0.88 7.24
N ARG A 202 -13.09 -1.74 6.30
CA ARG A 202 -14.30 -2.57 6.43
C ARG A 202 -14.03 -4.00 6.94
N ASN A 203 -12.78 -4.46 6.88
CA ASN A 203 -12.35 -5.75 7.41
C ASN A 203 -11.54 -5.52 8.68
#